data_AF-A0A800ER45-F1
#
_entry.id   AF-A0A800ER45-F1
#
_cell.length_a   1.000
_cell.length_b   1.000
_cell.length_c   1.000
_cell.angle_alpha   90.00
_cell.angle_beta   90.00
_cell.angle_gamma   90.00
#
_symmetry.space_group_name_H-M   'P 1'
#
loop_
_entity.id
_entity.type
_entity.pdbx_description
1 polymer ?
#
loop_
_entity_poly.entity_id
_entity_poly.type
_entity_poly.pdbx_seq_one_letter_code
_entity_poly.pdbx_strand_id
1 'polypeptide(L)'
;MLARIAEALEPENRAVAIYYRLESDEPPDPRLVGLDDQERQQVQQMVTMMGQMDAEQIGQLMGQLELMASQAPPENQDMVAVLRALAEERLETVGSRR
;
A
#
# COMPACT_ATOMS: atom_id res chain seq x y z
N MET A 1 -3.75 -42.32 22.98
CA MET A 1 -3.78 -42.64 21.54
C MET A 1 -3.03 -41.53 20.82
N LEU A 2 -1.74 -41.74 20.53
CA LEU A 2 -0.87 -40.80 19.81
C LEU A 2 -0.60 -41.41 18.43
N ALA A 3 -1.07 -40.77 17.36
CA ALA A 3 -0.90 -41.24 16.00
C ALA A 3 0.13 -40.38 15.25
N ARG A 4 1.26 -41.04 15.01
CA ARG A 4 2.33 -40.89 14.01
C ARG A 4 2.36 -39.69 13.05
N ILE A 5 3.58 -39.14 13.01
CA ILE A 5 4.27 -38.45 11.92
C ILE A 5 4.19 -39.27 10.61
N ALA A 6 3.83 -38.61 9.52
CA ALA A 6 4.16 -39.04 8.16
C ALA A 6 4.88 -37.86 7.47
N GLU A 7 6.14 -38.08 7.18
CA GLU A 7 7.11 -37.20 6.54
C GLU A 7 7.00 -37.32 5.01
N ALA A 8 7.13 -36.20 4.31
CA ALA A 8 7.69 -36.14 2.95
C ALA A 8 8.19 -34.70 2.69
N LEU A 9 9.40 -34.41 3.18
CA LEU A 9 10.16 -33.19 2.87
C LEU A 9 11.20 -33.56 1.80
N GLU A 10 10.93 -33.24 0.54
CA GLU A 10 11.96 -33.26 -0.49
C GLU A 10 12.89 -32.02 -0.33
N PRO A 11 14.21 -32.13 -0.54
CA PRO A 11 15.17 -31.26 0.15
C PRO A 11 15.40 -29.89 -0.47
N GLU A 12 14.86 -29.57 -1.65
CA GLU A 12 15.56 -28.58 -2.49
C GLU A 12 14.83 -27.29 -2.88
N ASN A 13 13.55 -27.00 -2.54
CA ASN A 13 13.02 -25.65 -2.90
C ASN A 13 11.71 -25.08 -2.30
N ARG A 14 11.26 -25.35 -1.06
CA ARG A 14 10.00 -24.71 -0.60
C ARG A 14 9.90 -24.40 0.90
N ALA A 15 10.70 -23.44 1.35
CA ALA A 15 10.47 -22.81 2.66
C ALA A 15 10.88 -21.33 2.68
N VAL A 16 10.43 -20.52 1.71
CA VAL A 16 10.42 -19.05 1.85
C VAL A 16 9.15 -18.49 1.22
N ALA A 17 8.03 -18.72 1.89
CA ALA A 17 6.74 -18.02 1.81
C ALA A 17 5.84 -18.92 2.65
N ILE A 18 5.37 -18.55 3.84
CA ILE A 18 4.43 -17.46 4.05
C ILE A 18 4.54 -17.05 5.52
N TYR A 19 5.07 -15.83 5.74
CA TYR A 19 4.95 -15.10 7.00
C TYR A 19 4.14 -13.81 6.78
N TYR A 20 3.15 -13.83 5.87
CA TYR A 20 2.21 -12.73 5.74
C TYR A 20 0.87 -13.13 6.35
N ARG A 21 0.72 -12.67 7.60
CA ARG A 21 -0.49 -12.44 8.39
C ARG A 21 -1.84 -12.64 7.68
N LEU A 22 -2.69 -13.45 8.33
CA LEU A 22 -4.08 -13.12 8.61
C LEU A 22 -4.24 -11.60 8.86
N GLU A 23 -5.01 -10.89 8.03
CA GLU A 23 -6.04 -9.89 8.43
C GLU A 23 -6.59 -8.99 7.30
N SER A 24 -6.30 -9.23 6.02
CA SER A 24 -7.14 -8.68 4.95
C SER A 24 -7.18 -9.62 3.76
N ASP A 25 -8.38 -10.08 3.42
CA ASP A 25 -8.70 -10.88 2.22
C ASP A 25 -8.62 -10.03 0.93
N GLU A 26 -8.38 -8.72 1.07
CA GLU A 26 -8.19 -7.78 -0.03
C GLU A 26 -6.83 -8.06 -0.71
N PRO A 27 -6.80 -8.32 -2.03
CA PRO A 27 -5.54 -8.43 -2.75
C PRO A 27 -4.71 -7.15 -2.56
N PRO A 28 -3.37 -7.26 -2.48
CA PRO A 28 -2.51 -6.08 -2.42
C PRO A 28 -2.87 -5.12 -3.55
N ASP A 29 -3.01 -3.84 -3.24
CA ASP A 29 -3.32 -2.82 -4.24
C ASP A 29 -2.31 -2.91 -5.40
N PRO A 30 -2.76 -3.15 -6.65
CA PRO A 30 -1.87 -3.32 -7.78
C PRO A 30 -1.00 -2.09 -8.04
N ARG A 31 -1.40 -0.90 -7.58
CA ARG A 31 -0.61 0.33 -7.64
C ARG A 31 0.66 0.26 -6.80
N LEU A 32 0.72 -0.63 -5.80
CA LEU A 32 1.91 -0.86 -4.98
C LEU A 32 2.90 -1.82 -5.63
N VAL A 33 2.53 -2.46 -6.74
CA VAL A 33 3.41 -3.36 -7.50
C VAL A 33 4.43 -2.51 -8.25
N GLY A 34 5.70 -2.62 -7.86
CA GLY A 34 6.81 -1.84 -8.42
C GLY A 34 7.49 -0.94 -7.40
N LEU A 35 6.81 -0.65 -6.29
CA LEU A 35 7.41 0.05 -5.16
C LEU A 35 8.28 -0.89 -4.32
N ASP A 36 9.41 -0.39 -3.83
CA ASP A 36 10.24 -1.10 -2.89
C ASP A 36 9.57 -1.23 -1.50
N ASP A 37 10.19 -1.94 -0.56
CA ASP A 37 9.61 -2.12 0.79
C ASP A 37 9.48 -0.80 1.57
N GLN A 38 10.42 0.13 1.40
CA GLN A 38 10.43 1.42 2.08
C GLN A 38 9.34 2.33 1.52
N GLU A 39 9.23 2.42 0.20
CA GLU A 39 8.18 3.17 -0.50
C GLU A 39 6.80 2.64 -0.13
N ARG A 40 6.61 1.31 -0.11
CA ARG A 40 5.33 0.71 0.31
C ARG A 40 4.97 1.07 1.74
N GLN A 41 5.92 1.04 2.66
CA GLN A 41 5.68 1.46 4.04
C GLN A 41 5.31 2.94 4.13
N GLN A 42 5.96 3.80 3.35
CA GLN A 42 5.67 5.23 3.31
C GLN A 42 4.26 5.49 2.75
N VAL A 43 3.91 4.83 1.65
CA VAL A 43 2.55 4.90 1.07
C VAL A 43 1.50 4.46 2.08
N GLN A 44 1.73 3.35 2.79
CA GLN A 44 0.76 2.82 3.74
C GLN A 44 0.54 3.73 4.95
N GLN A 45 1.61 4.40 5.44
CA GLN A 45 1.50 5.42 6.48
C GLN A 45 0.67 6.63 6.00
N MET A 46 0.92 7.09 4.78
CA MET A 46 0.17 8.19 4.17
C MET A 46 -1.31 7.84 3.98
N VAL A 47 -1.62 6.63 3.52
CA VAL A 47 -3.02 6.16 3.38
C VAL A 47 -3.74 6.16 4.73
N THR A 48 -3.06 5.68 5.78
CA THR A 48 -3.62 5.67 7.14
C THR A 48 -3.94 7.09 7.60
N MET A 49 -3.05 8.05 7.34
CA MET A 49 -3.27 9.46 7.65
C MET A 49 -4.43 10.05 6.82
N MET A 50 -4.47 9.79 5.51
CA MET A 50 -5.56 10.24 4.62
C MET A 50 -6.93 9.70 5.03
N GLY A 51 -6.98 8.50 5.63
CA GLY A 51 -8.19 7.92 6.18
C GLY A 51 -8.81 8.75 7.31
N GLN A 52 -8.02 9.58 7.98
CA GLN A 52 -8.44 10.46 9.08
C GLN A 52 -8.76 11.89 8.63
N MET A 53 -8.45 12.24 7.38
CA MET A 53 -8.60 13.59 6.85
C MET A 53 -9.97 13.80 6.19
N ASP A 54 -10.44 15.05 6.26
CA ASP A 54 -11.65 15.53 5.59
C ASP A 54 -11.39 15.93 4.13
N ALA A 55 -12.45 16.13 3.33
CA ALA A 55 -12.33 16.47 1.90
C ALA A 55 -11.47 17.73 1.65
N GLU A 56 -11.59 18.77 2.47
CA GLU A 56 -10.78 19.99 2.33
C GLU A 56 -9.29 19.72 2.60
N GLN A 57 -8.99 18.91 3.61
CA GLN A 57 -7.62 18.55 3.97
C GLN A 57 -6.98 17.65 2.91
N ILE A 58 -7.74 16.70 2.34
CA ILE A 58 -7.29 15.87 1.22
C ILE A 58 -7.02 16.73 -0.02
N GLY A 59 -7.88 17.71 -0.32
CA GLY A 59 -7.63 18.65 -1.41
C GLY A 59 -6.34 19.46 -1.23
N GLN A 60 -6.03 19.90 -0.01
CA GLN A 60 -4.74 20.54 0.31
C GLN A 60 -3.55 19.59 0.15
N LEU A 61 -3.72 18.32 0.52
CA LEU A 61 -2.69 17.30 0.33
C LEU A 61 -2.42 17.05 -1.16
N MET A 62 -3.45 16.98 -1.99
CA MET A 62 -3.30 16.81 -3.44
C MET A 62 -2.45 17.92 -4.06
N GLY A 63 -2.68 19.18 -3.71
CA GLY A 63 -1.85 20.29 -4.20
C GLY A 63 -0.37 20.17 -3.78
N GLN A 64 -0.10 19.64 -2.59
CA GLN A 64 1.27 19.35 -2.15
C GLN A 64 1.89 18.18 -2.92
N LEU A 65 1.12 17.13 -3.20
CA LEU A 65 1.57 16.00 -3.99
C LEU A 65 1.88 16.38 -5.44
N GLU A 66 1.10 17.29 -6.04
CA GLU A 66 1.39 17.83 -7.39
C GLU A 66 2.71 18.60 -7.43
N LEU A 67 2.95 19.46 -6.43
CA LEU A 67 4.21 20.17 -6.28
C LEU A 67 5.38 19.19 -6.06
N MET A 68 5.16 18.16 -5.24
CA MET A 68 6.15 17.11 -5.00
C MET A 68 6.44 16.32 -6.28
N ALA A 69 5.42 15.96 -7.06
CA ALA A 69 5.58 15.25 -8.34
C ALA A 69 6.43 16.04 -9.34
N SER A 70 6.26 17.37 -9.37
CA SER A 70 7.03 18.24 -10.27
C SER A 70 8.51 18.36 -9.91
N GLN A 71 8.87 18.08 -8.65
CA GLN A 71 10.22 18.26 -8.10
C GLN A 71 10.87 16.95 -7.66
N ALA A 72 10.12 15.84 -7.65
CA ALA A 72 10.60 14.55 -7.20
C ALA A 72 11.66 13.99 -8.16
N PRO A 73 12.76 13.43 -7.63
CA PRO A 73 13.71 12.69 -8.45
C PRO A 73 13.01 11.48 -9.09
N PRO A 74 13.51 10.96 -10.24
CA PRO A 74 12.88 9.87 -10.97
C PRO A 74 12.54 8.64 -10.12
N GLU A 75 13.43 8.31 -9.18
CA GLU A 75 13.26 7.21 -8.23
C GLU A 75 11.99 7.32 -7.36
N ASN A 76 11.51 8.53 -7.07
CA ASN A 76 10.34 8.75 -6.22
C ASN A 76 9.05 9.03 -7.02
N GLN A 77 9.13 9.11 -8.35
CA GLN A 77 7.98 9.49 -9.18
C GLN A 77 6.84 8.49 -9.08
N ASP A 78 7.17 7.19 -9.05
CA ASP A 78 6.19 6.12 -8.93
C ASP A 78 5.46 6.19 -7.58
N MET A 79 6.19 6.38 -6.48
CA MET A 79 5.60 6.58 -5.17
C MET A 79 4.66 7.79 -5.14
N VAL A 80 5.07 8.94 -5.69
CA VAL A 80 4.22 10.15 -5.70
C VAL A 80 2.97 9.94 -6.56
N ALA A 81 3.09 9.24 -7.69
CA ALA A 81 1.96 8.92 -8.56
C ALA A 81 0.93 8.05 -7.84
N VAL A 82 1.38 7.04 -7.08
CA VAL A 82 0.52 6.17 -6.28
C VAL A 82 -0.18 6.97 -5.17
N LEU A 83 0.55 7.81 -4.44
CA LEU A 83 -0.04 8.68 -3.41
C LEU A 83 -1.11 9.62 -3.96
N ARG A 84 -0.89 10.18 -5.15
CA ARG A 84 -1.87 11.05 -5.82
C ARG A 84 -3.15 10.29 -6.14
N ALA A 85 -3.04 9.10 -6.73
CA ALA A 85 -4.19 8.27 -7.07
C ALA A 85 -5.02 7.87 -5.84
N LEU A 86 -4.34 7.55 -4.72
CA LEU A 86 -4.99 7.21 -3.45
C LEU A 86 -5.68 8.44 -2.80
N ALA A 87 -5.05 9.61 -2.87
CA ALA A 87 -5.63 10.86 -2.38
C ALA A 87 -6.88 11.26 -3.18
N GLU A 88 -6.85 11.10 -4.50
CA GLU A 88 -8.00 11.36 -5.39
C GLU A 88 -9.17 10.44 -5.06
N GLU A 89 -8.94 9.12 -4.97
CA GLU A 89 -9.96 8.13 -4.59
C GLU A 89 -10.57 8.43 -3.20
N ARG A 90 -9.73 8.88 -2.25
CA ARG A 90 -10.18 9.31 -0.93
C ARG A 90 -11.06 10.56 -1.00
N LEU A 91 -10.67 11.55 -1.81
CA LEU A 91 -11.44 12.77 -2.00
C LEU A 91 -12.82 12.47 -2.58
N GLU A 92 -12.88 11.57 -3.56
CA GLU A 92 -14.15 11.09 -4.13
C GLU A 92 -14.99 10.40 -3.07
N THR A 93 -14.40 9.52 -2.26
CA THR A 93 -15.11 8.78 -1.19
C THR A 93 -15.67 9.71 -0.11
N VAL A 94 -14.91 10.71 0.35
CA VAL A 94 -15.34 11.65 1.39
C VAL A 94 -16.27 12.73 0.82
N GLY A 95 -16.02 13.18 -0.40
CA GLY A 95 -16.81 14.18 -1.11
C GLY A 95 -18.18 13.65 -1.56
N SER A 96 -18.25 12.37 -1.96
CA SER A 96 -19.50 11.72 -2.38
C SER A 96 -20.43 11.34 -1.23
N ARG A 97 -20.00 11.49 0.03
CA ARG A 97 -20.81 11.21 1.23
C ARG A 97 -21.57 12.44 1.75
N ARG A 98 -21.55 13.56 1.03
CA ARG A 98 -22.39 14.76 1.29
C ARG A 98 -23.64 14.75 0.43
#